data_AF-A0A1W9UFK4-F1
#
_entry.id   AF-A0A1W9UFK4-F1
#
_cell.length_a   1.000
_cell.length_b   1.000
_cell.length_c   1.000
_cell.angle_alpha   90.00
_cell.angle_beta   90.00
_cell.angle_gamma   90.00
#
_symmetry.space_group_name_H-M   'P 1'
#
loop_
_entity.id
_entity.type
_entity.pdbx_description
1 polymer ?
#
loop_
_entity_poly.entity_id
_entity_poly.type
_entity_poly.pdbx_seq_one_letter_code
_entity_poly.pdbx_strand_id
1 'polypeptide(L)'
;MNAKLAEQKLKGMLKVSNIPSKASYGPGEVQRIMGISDRTFWRLVAAYEMDPLTETLIVPACLDSYMLSRSRRVRYDELVSYLDRNQTWERVNAVDPRQIDLFG
;
A
#
# COMPACT_ATOMS: atom_id res chain seq x y z
N MET A 1 -12.20 5.46 4.70
CA MET A 1 -12.43 4.64 5.91
C MET A 1 -11.92 5.44 7.13
N ASN A 2 -12.17 5.05 8.37
CA ASN A 2 -11.46 5.69 9.50
C ASN A 2 -9.99 5.25 9.39
N ALA A 3 -9.03 6.19 9.40
CA ALA A 3 -7.59 5.89 9.28
C ALA A 3 -7.13 4.74 10.21
N LYS A 4 -7.78 4.59 11.37
CA LYS A 4 -7.57 3.49 12.31
C LYS A 4 -7.81 2.08 11.71
N LEU A 5 -8.82 1.91 10.86
CA LEU A 5 -9.14 0.61 10.27
C LEU A 5 -8.17 0.26 9.12
N ALA A 6 -7.66 1.26 8.38
CA ALA A 6 -6.57 1.06 7.41
C ALA A 6 -5.29 0.61 8.11
N GLU A 7 -4.98 1.24 9.25
CA GLU A 7 -3.82 0.90 10.06
C GLU A 7 -3.92 -0.52 10.63
N GLN A 8 -5.10 -0.91 11.13
CA GLN A 8 -5.36 -2.29 11.56
C GLN A 8 -5.22 -3.30 10.42
N LYS A 9 -5.72 -2.97 9.23
CA LYS A 9 -5.55 -3.81 8.04
C LYS A 9 -4.08 -3.98 7.67
N LEU A 10 -3.30 -2.90 7.68
CA LEU A 10 -1.86 -2.97 7.43
C LEU A 10 -1.13 -3.81 8.48
N LYS A 11 -1.49 -3.68 9.76
CA LYS A 11 -0.96 -4.54 10.85
C LYS A 11 -1.28 -6.01 10.61
N GLY A 12 -2.48 -6.34 10.15
CA GLY A 12 -2.86 -7.69 9.74
C GLY A 12 -2.01 -8.22 8.58
N MET A 13 -1.85 -7.42 7.52
CA MET A 13 -1.01 -7.76 6.36
C MET A 13 0.45 -8.01 6.75
N LEU A 14 1.03 -7.16 7.60
CA LEU A 14 2.40 -7.33 8.11
C LEU A 14 2.58 -8.65 8.88
N LYS A 15 1.60 -9.00 9.72
CA LYS A 15 1.59 -10.25 10.48
C LYS A 15 1.56 -11.47 9.54
N VAL A 16 0.69 -11.45 8.52
CA VAL A 16 0.56 -12.53 7.53
C VAL A 16 1.82 -12.67 6.68
N SER A 17 2.44 -11.56 6.27
CA SER A 17 3.68 -11.58 5.47
C SER A 17 4.95 -11.87 6.28
N ASN A 18 4.85 -12.05 7.61
CA ASN A 18 5.98 -12.18 8.54
C ASN A 18 7.01 -11.04 8.39
N ILE A 19 6.53 -9.81 8.20
CA ILE A 19 7.37 -8.61 8.07
C ILE A 19 7.16 -7.76 9.33
N PRO A 20 8.22 -7.37 10.06
CA PRO A 20 8.07 -6.55 11.25
C PRO A 20 7.60 -5.14 10.89
N SER A 21 6.93 -4.49 11.85
CA SER A 21 6.55 -3.09 11.69
C SER A 21 7.81 -2.21 11.62
N LYS A 22 7.88 -1.34 10.61
CA LYS A 22 8.98 -0.41 10.34
C LYS A 22 8.39 0.93 9.91
N ALA A 23 9.17 2.00 10.05
CA ALA A 23 8.79 3.32 9.54
C ALA A 23 8.72 3.36 8.00
N SER A 24 9.46 2.50 7.31
CA SER A 24 9.46 2.40 5.85
C SER A 24 9.82 0.99 5.36
N TYR A 25 9.40 0.69 4.13
CA TYR A 25 9.54 -0.61 3.48
C TYR A 25 10.19 -0.46 2.11
N GLY A 26 11.06 -1.40 1.75
CA GLY A 26 11.63 -1.50 0.42
C GLY A 26 10.66 -2.13 -0.60
N PRO A 27 11.00 -2.15 -1.91
CA PRO A 27 10.11 -2.64 -2.95
C PRO A 27 9.65 -4.08 -2.73
N GLY A 28 10.59 -4.98 -2.42
CA GLY A 28 10.27 -6.39 -2.17
C GLY A 28 9.41 -6.61 -0.93
N GLU A 29 9.53 -5.75 0.10
CA GLU A 29 8.66 -5.79 1.27
C GLU A 29 7.26 -5.31 0.92
N VAL A 30 7.13 -4.18 0.21
CA VAL A 30 5.84 -3.65 -0.24
C VAL A 30 5.11 -4.65 -1.15
N GLN A 31 5.83 -5.29 -2.07
CA GLN A 31 5.29 -6.33 -2.94
C GLN A 31 4.68 -7.48 -2.13
N ARG A 32 5.38 -7.95 -1.08
CA ARG A 32 4.90 -9.02 -0.19
C ARG A 32 3.73 -8.60 0.70
N ILE A 33 3.79 -7.38 1.27
CA ILE A 33 2.72 -6.83 2.12
C ILE A 33 1.43 -6.69 1.32
N MET A 34 1.53 -6.16 0.09
CA MET A 34 0.38 -5.81 -0.74
C MET A 34 -0.07 -6.94 -1.66
N GLY A 35 0.70 -8.03 -1.77
CA GLY A 35 0.42 -9.14 -2.69
C GLY A 35 0.51 -8.75 -4.17
N ILE A 36 1.39 -7.82 -4.53
CA ILE A 36 1.51 -7.29 -5.90
C ILE A 36 2.83 -7.69 -6.57
N SER A 37 2.81 -7.77 -7.90
CA SER A 37 4.03 -8.00 -8.70
C SER A 37 4.95 -6.78 -8.70
N ASP A 38 6.24 -7.02 -9.00
CA ASP A 38 7.24 -5.95 -9.18
C ASP A 38 6.81 -4.91 -10.23
N ARG A 39 6.31 -5.36 -11.37
CA ARG A 39 5.75 -4.48 -12.42
C ARG A 39 4.62 -3.60 -11.89
N THR A 40 3.76 -4.16 -11.04
CA THR A 40 2.65 -3.39 -10.44
C THR A 40 3.19 -2.36 -9.46
N PHE A 41 4.14 -2.73 -8.61
CA PHE A 41 4.80 -1.80 -7.69
C PHE A 41 5.38 -0.58 -8.43
N TRP A 42 6.19 -0.81 -9.48
CA TRP A 42 6.80 0.28 -10.24
C TRP A 42 5.77 1.15 -10.95
N ARG A 43 4.66 0.57 -11.42
CA ARG A 43 3.56 1.34 -11.99
C ARG A 43 2.89 2.25 -10.95
N LEU A 44 2.64 1.75 -9.73
CA LEU A 44 2.01 2.54 -8.66
C LEU A 44 2.89 3.72 -8.24
N VAL A 45 4.20 3.50 -8.13
CA VAL A 45 5.16 4.55 -7.79
C VAL A 45 5.29 5.58 -8.91
N ALA A 46 5.40 5.13 -10.16
CA ALA A 46 5.58 6.02 -11.31
C ALA A 46 4.34 6.89 -11.58
N ALA A 47 3.17 6.45 -11.12
CA ALA A 47 1.92 7.19 -11.23
C ALA A 47 1.70 8.23 -10.11
N TYR A 48 2.66 8.39 -9.18
CA TYR A 48 2.52 9.37 -8.11
C TYR A 48 2.68 10.79 -8.65
N GLU A 49 1.57 11.52 -8.68
CA GLU A 49 1.52 12.91 -9.12
C GLU A 49 0.43 13.66 -8.36
N MET A 50 0.79 14.83 -7.83
CA MET A 50 -0.13 15.74 -7.13
C MET A 50 -0.56 16.84 -8.11
N ASP A 51 -1.84 17.14 -8.15
CA ASP A 51 -2.37 18.31 -8.83
C ASP A 51 -1.86 19.58 -8.11
N PRO A 52 -1.11 20.46 -8.80
CA PRO A 52 -0.52 21.64 -8.18
C PRO A 52 -1.54 22.70 -7.75
N LEU A 53 -2.79 22.63 -8.23
CA LEU A 53 -3.84 23.59 -7.90
C LEU A 53 -4.71 23.13 -6.73
N THR A 54 -4.94 21.83 -6.63
CA THR A 54 -5.88 21.26 -5.64
C THR A 54 -5.19 20.52 -4.50
N GLU A 55 -3.87 20.29 -4.61
CA GLU A 55 -3.09 19.44 -3.70
C GLU A 55 -3.72 18.05 -3.52
N THR A 56 -4.40 17.55 -4.57
CA THR A 56 -4.98 16.20 -4.58
C THR A 56 -4.21 15.28 -5.51
N LEU A 57 -4.31 13.97 -5.27
CA LEU A 57 -3.68 12.99 -6.16
C LEU A 57 -4.44 12.89 -7.49
N ILE A 58 -3.70 12.99 -8.60
CA ILE A 58 -4.26 12.78 -9.94
C ILE A 58 -4.71 11.32 -10.10
N VAL A 59 -3.88 10.38 -9.62
CA VAL A 59 -4.19 8.94 -9.61
C VAL A 59 -4.33 8.47 -8.16
N PRO A 60 -5.54 8.19 -7.66
CA PRO A 60 -5.73 7.73 -6.28
C PRO A 60 -5.01 6.40 -5.97
N ALA A 61 -4.80 5.58 -6.99
CA ALA A 61 -4.11 4.29 -6.93
C ALA A 61 -2.61 4.43 -7.21
N CYS A 62 -1.93 5.34 -6.52
CA CYS A 62 -0.47 5.52 -6.60
C CYS A 62 0.18 5.41 -5.21
N LEU A 63 1.49 5.21 -5.16
CA LEU A 63 2.26 5.17 -3.91
C LEU A 63 3.29 6.30 -3.88
N ASP A 64 3.21 7.16 -2.86
CA ASP A 64 4.32 8.05 -2.54
C ASP A 64 5.55 7.22 -2.16
N SER A 65 6.70 7.58 -2.70
CA SER A 65 7.95 6.91 -2.38
C SER A 65 9.13 7.85 -2.51
N TYR A 66 10.15 7.58 -1.71
CA TYR A 66 11.36 8.38 -1.66
C TYR A 66 12.59 7.49 -1.84
N MET A 67 13.69 8.10 -2.27
CA MET A 67 14.97 7.40 -2.40
C MET A 67 15.77 7.55 -1.10
N LEU A 68 16.19 6.43 -0.53
CA LEU A 68 17.18 6.38 0.55
C LEU A 68 18.47 5.77 -0.01
N SER A 69 19.46 6.63 -0.24
CA SER A 69 20.69 6.30 -0.98
C SER A 69 20.39 5.72 -2.37
N ARG A 70 20.38 4.39 -2.53
CA ARG A 70 20.09 3.70 -3.80
C ARG A 70 18.84 2.80 -3.73
N SER A 71 18.11 2.84 -2.61
CA SER A 71 16.94 2.00 -2.38
C SER A 71 15.70 2.88 -2.27
N ARG A 72 14.71 2.60 -3.11
CA ARG A 72 13.39 3.22 -3.00
C ARG A 72 12.67 2.72 -1.76
N ARG A 73 11.97 3.61 -1.06
CA ARG A 73 11.25 3.32 0.17
C ARG A 73 9.84 3.89 0.10
N VAL A 74 8.89 3.16 0.67
CA VAL A 74 7.52 3.62 0.93
C VAL A 74 7.34 3.71 2.43
N ARG A 75 6.81 4.83 2.92
CA ARG A 75 6.60 5.04 4.35
C ARG A 75 5.39 4.24 4.85
N TYR A 76 5.36 3.95 6.14
CA TYR A 76 4.26 3.22 6.78
C TYR A 76 2.92 3.98 6.64
N ASP A 77 2.92 5.27 6.95
CA ASP A 77 1.75 6.17 6.85
C ASP A 77 1.19 6.26 5.42
N GLU A 78 2.06 6.23 4.43
CA GLU A 78 1.67 6.18 3.03
C GLU A 78 0.97 4.85 2.67
N LEU A 79 1.45 3.71 3.17
CA LEU A 79 0.76 2.44 2.97
C LEU A 79 -0.63 2.44 3.62
N VAL A 80 -0.76 3.03 4.82
CA VAL A 80 -2.06 3.23 5.47
C VAL A 80 -2.96 4.11 4.61
N SER A 81 -2.45 5.25 4.15
CA SER A 81 -3.18 6.20 3.32
C SER A 81 -3.60 5.57 1.98
N TYR A 82 -2.73 4.78 1.36
CA TYR A 82 -3.05 4.03 0.15
C TYR A 82 -4.21 3.06 0.38
N LEU A 83 -4.18 2.29 1.48
CA LEU A 83 -5.26 1.36 1.83
C LEU A 83 -6.58 2.07 2.12
N ASP A 84 -6.51 3.25 2.75
CA ASP A 84 -7.69 4.08 3.00
C ASP A 84 -8.29 4.61 1.69
N ARG A 85 -7.45 5.08 0.76
CA ARG A 85 -7.83 5.59 -0.56
C ARG A 85 -8.36 4.51 -1.52
N ASN A 86 -7.78 3.31 -1.49
CA ASN A 86 -8.00 2.26 -2.51
C ASN A 86 -8.94 1.11 -2.08
N GLN A 87 -9.79 1.35 -1.09
CA GLN A 87 -10.91 0.46 -0.76
C GLN A 87 -12.12 0.72 -1.65
N THR A 88 -12.14 0.16 -2.87
CA THR A 88 -13.41 -0.08 -3.57
C THR A 88 -14.07 -1.36 -3.01
N TRP A 89 -15.39 -1.31 -2.81
CA TRP A 89 -16.24 -2.40 -2.32
C TRP A 89 -15.98 -3.74 -3.04
N GLU A 90 -15.62 -3.68 -4.32
CA GLU A 90 -15.29 -4.82 -5.18
C GLU A 90 -14.05 -5.60 -4.73
N ARG A 91 -13.02 -5.00 -4.10
CA ARG A 91 -11.83 -5.74 -3.60
C ARG A 91 -11.96 -6.28 -2.19
N VAL A 92 -12.88 -5.72 -1.40
CA VAL A 92 -13.16 -6.20 -0.03
C VAL A 92 -14.06 -7.43 -0.06
N ASN A 93 -14.92 -7.55 -1.08
CA ASN A 93 -15.85 -8.66 -1.28
C ASN A 93 -15.48 -9.59 -2.44
N ALA A 94 -14.51 -9.24 -3.30
CA ALA A 94 -13.93 -10.22 -4.22
C ALA A 94 -13.12 -11.23 -3.41
N VAL A 95 -13.63 -12.45 -3.36
CA VAL A 95 -12.89 -13.62 -2.93
C VAL A 95 -11.73 -13.81 -3.91
N ASP A 96 -10.57 -13.24 -3.60
CA ASP A 96 -9.32 -13.59 -4.28
C ASP A 96 -8.76 -14.84 -3.57
N PRO A 97 -8.67 -16.00 -4.23
CA PRO A 97 -8.18 -17.24 -3.62
C PRO A 97 -6.71 -17.19 -3.17
N ARG A 98 -5.99 -16.08 -3.41
CA ARG A 98 -4.62 -15.81 -2.91
C ARG A 98 -4.57 -14.83 -1.74
N GLN A 99 -5.69 -14.17 -1.44
CA GLN A 99 -5.79 -13.22 -0.35
C GLN A 99 -6.17 -14.01 0.90
N ILE A 100 -5.18 -14.25 1.77
CA ILE A 100 -5.36 -15.02 3.00
C ILE A 100 -6.46 -14.36 3.82
N ASP A 101 -7.48 -15.16 4.13
CA ASP A 101 -8.70 -14.77 4.81
C ASP A 101 -8.36 -14.11 6.16
N LEU A 102 -8.90 -12.91 6.39
CA LEU A 102 -8.62 -12.10 7.59
C LEU A 102 -9.45 -12.55 8.80
N PHE A 103 -10.27 -13.59 8.65
CA PHE A 103 -11.16 -14.12 9.69
C PHE A 103 -10.95 -15.61 10.01
N GLY A 104 -9.81 -16.19 9.61
CA GLY A 104 -9.39 -17.54 10.01
C GLY A 104 -8.62 -17.57 11.32
#